data_AF-A0A6N9PMQ6-F1
#
_entry.id   AF-A0A6N9PMQ6-F1
#
_cell.length_a   1.000
_cell.length_b   1.000
_cell.length_c   1.000
_cell.angle_alpha   90.00
_cell.angle_beta   90.00
_cell.angle_gamma   90.00
#
_symmetry.space_group_name_H-M   'P 1'
#
loop_
_entity.id
_entity.type
_entity.pdbx_description
1 polymer ?
#
loop_
_entity_poly.entity_id
_entity_poly.type
_entity_poly.pdbx_seq_one_letter_code
_entity_poly.pdbx_strand_id
1 'polypeptide(L)'
;MFCPAVLVNSAQWGQVDSFCTALLLGSVLLLYKEKYPLSGLIYGLAVICKPQMLIFAPLYLFFALKRRRWAGLGLGIACALFAILLCSLPFTKGFNFLWLIEKYRATLEYYDYYSLNAYNFWALIGKHWQYLPGPGLHKTLLTLAAPVLATACCGAVIFLSRRKDCLFICPSVLMAVMYLFGVKMHERYLFPMFLFLLLAFIAVGDKRLLWAYGLACGINYLNVAHVLWIFHYLGNNYDPNHWTVQVQSFLQAGTLGYFFYVAYSVYIRGKICPPQRERAAGKPWVFPKGAKMCRADWLCMALVTLCYAGTA
;
A
#
# COMPACT_ATOMS: atom_id res chain seq x y z
N MET A 1 -4.89 -11.42 9.05
CA MET A 1 -5.69 -10.73 10.07
C MET A 1 -4.84 -10.02 11.13
N PHE A 2 -3.61 -10.45 11.44
CA PHE A 2 -2.79 -9.85 12.51
C PHE A 2 -1.75 -8.78 12.08
N CYS A 3 -1.90 -8.09 10.92
CA CYS A 3 -0.98 -6.96 10.62
C CYS A 3 -1.45 -5.73 11.41
N PRO A 4 -0.59 -5.12 12.25
CA PRO A 4 -0.96 -3.97 13.07
C PRO A 4 -1.49 -2.79 12.26
N ALA A 5 -0.86 -2.46 11.12
CA ALA A 5 -1.32 -1.37 10.26
C ALA A 5 -2.75 -1.58 9.75
N VAL A 6 -3.13 -2.83 9.45
CA VAL A 6 -4.49 -3.17 9.02
C VAL A 6 -5.48 -2.99 10.17
N LEU A 7 -5.12 -3.42 11.38
CA LEU A 7 -6.00 -3.33 12.55
C LEU A 7 -6.25 -1.87 12.95
N VAL A 8 -5.21 -1.04 12.99
CA VAL A 8 -5.39 0.39 13.29
C VAL A 8 -6.21 1.06 12.20
N ASN A 9 -5.85 0.86 10.92
CA ASN A 9 -6.54 1.52 9.82
C ASN A 9 -8.01 1.10 9.68
N SER A 10 -8.35 -0.15 9.97
CA SER A 10 -9.72 -0.65 9.86
C SER A 10 -10.48 -0.56 11.17
N ALA A 11 -10.07 -1.27 12.22
CA ALA A 11 -10.88 -1.43 13.43
C ALA A 11 -10.87 -0.18 14.32
N GLN A 12 -9.72 0.51 14.45
CA GLN A 12 -9.62 1.70 15.29
C GLN A 12 -9.98 2.97 14.55
N TRP A 13 -9.50 3.14 13.31
CA TRP A 13 -9.80 4.32 12.50
C TRP A 13 -11.16 4.24 11.80
N GLY A 14 -11.68 3.03 11.54
CA GLY A 14 -12.98 2.86 10.88
C GLY A 14 -12.94 2.97 9.35
N GLN A 15 -11.80 2.72 8.70
CA GLN A 15 -11.68 2.89 7.25
C GLN A 15 -12.07 1.65 6.44
N VAL A 16 -12.65 1.91 5.26
CA VAL A 16 -13.17 0.91 4.31
C VAL A 16 -12.14 0.39 3.29
N ASP A 17 -10.85 0.67 3.50
CA ASP A 17 -9.75 0.28 2.61
C ASP A 17 -9.66 -1.23 2.38
N SER A 18 -9.99 -2.02 3.40
CA SER A 18 -10.03 -3.48 3.33
C SER A 18 -11.03 -4.00 2.29
N PHE A 19 -12.22 -3.41 2.23
CA PHE A 19 -13.28 -3.77 1.29
C PHE A 19 -12.85 -3.50 -0.16
N CYS A 20 -12.35 -2.28 -0.42
CA CYS A 20 -11.90 -1.90 -1.77
C CYS A 20 -10.69 -2.74 -2.22
N THR A 21 -9.78 -3.04 -1.28
CA THR A 21 -8.61 -3.88 -1.55
C THR A 21 -9.00 -5.35 -1.82
N ALA A 22 -10.06 -5.86 -1.18
CA ALA A 22 -10.60 -7.20 -1.46
C ALA A 22 -11.20 -7.30 -2.87
N LEU A 23 -11.94 -6.27 -3.31
CA LEU A 23 -12.41 -6.17 -4.70
C LEU A 23 -11.22 -6.17 -5.68
N LEU A 24 -10.21 -5.33 -5.42
CA LEU A 24 -8.99 -5.30 -6.22
C LEU A 24 -8.31 -6.68 -6.27
N LEU A 25 -8.19 -7.39 -5.14
CA LEU A 25 -7.66 -8.75 -5.10
C LEU A 25 -8.46 -9.69 -6.00
N GLY A 26 -9.79 -9.72 -5.86
CA GLY A 26 -10.65 -10.57 -6.70
C GLY A 26 -10.45 -10.29 -8.19
N SER A 27 -10.37 -9.00 -8.55
CA SER A 27 -10.09 -8.57 -9.91
C SER A 27 -8.72 -9.03 -10.42
N VAL A 28 -7.65 -8.87 -9.62
CA VAL A 28 -6.28 -9.29 -10.00
C VAL A 28 -6.17 -10.81 -10.10
N LEU A 29 -6.85 -11.58 -9.25
CA LEU A 29 -6.90 -13.05 -9.36
C LEU A 29 -7.61 -13.50 -10.64
N LEU A 30 -8.70 -12.83 -11.04
CA LEU A 30 -9.37 -13.08 -12.32
C LEU A 30 -8.50 -12.69 -13.51
N LEU A 31 -7.76 -11.58 -13.41
CA LEU A 31 -6.78 -11.16 -14.42
C LEU A 31 -5.66 -12.20 -14.57
N TYR A 32 -5.15 -12.73 -13.45
CA TYR A 32 -4.15 -13.80 -13.44
C TYR A 32 -4.65 -15.06 -14.17
N LYS A 33 -5.96 -15.36 -14.02
CA LYS A 33 -6.66 -16.44 -14.74
C LYS A 33 -7.08 -16.05 -16.18
N GLU A 34 -6.69 -14.87 -16.68
CA GLU A 34 -7.03 -14.34 -18.00
C GLU A 34 -8.55 -14.18 -18.26
N LYS A 35 -9.35 -14.06 -17.20
CA LYS A 35 -10.80 -13.80 -17.28
C LYS A 35 -11.04 -12.29 -17.34
N TYR A 36 -10.64 -11.65 -18.44
CA TYR A 36 -10.66 -10.19 -18.59
C TYR A 36 -12.02 -9.52 -18.34
N PRO A 37 -13.17 -10.03 -18.83
CA PRO A 37 -14.47 -9.38 -18.60
C PRO A 37 -14.84 -9.33 -17.11
N LEU A 38 -14.75 -10.47 -16.42
CA LEU A 38 -15.03 -10.55 -14.98
C LEU A 38 -14.03 -9.74 -14.16
N SER A 39 -12.75 -9.78 -14.54
CA SER A 39 -11.71 -8.97 -13.91
C SER A 39 -12.03 -7.47 -14.02
N GLY A 40 -12.43 -7.02 -15.21
CA GLY A 40 -12.87 -5.65 -15.48
C GLY A 40 -14.10 -5.26 -14.67
N LEU A 41 -15.13 -6.11 -14.61
CA LEU A 41 -16.33 -5.86 -13.81
C LEU A 41 -16.01 -5.62 -12.34
N ILE A 42 -15.24 -6.52 -11.72
CA ILE A 42 -14.84 -6.37 -10.31
C ILE A 42 -13.92 -5.16 -10.10
N TYR A 43 -13.06 -4.84 -11.07
CA TYR A 43 -12.22 -3.64 -11.01
C TYR A 43 -13.05 -2.35 -11.08
N GLY A 44 -14.07 -2.31 -11.94
CA GLY A 44 -15.03 -1.20 -11.99
C GLY A 44 -15.74 -0.99 -10.65
N LEU A 45 -16.12 -2.07 -9.97
CA LEU A 45 -16.65 -2.00 -8.60
C LEU A 45 -15.62 -1.45 -7.60
N ALA A 46 -14.35 -1.84 -7.70
CA ALA A 46 -13.30 -1.27 -6.85
C ALA A 46 -13.12 0.24 -7.07
N VAL A 47 -13.16 0.69 -8.33
CA VAL A 47 -13.02 2.11 -8.71
C VAL A 47 -14.20 2.95 -8.25
N ILE A 48 -15.45 2.49 -8.42
CA ILE A 48 -16.62 3.24 -7.94
C ILE A 48 -16.65 3.31 -6.41
N CYS A 49 -16.22 2.26 -5.69
CA CYS A 49 -16.10 2.30 -4.23
C CYS A 49 -15.03 3.27 -3.76
N LYS A 50 -13.87 3.32 -4.43
CA LYS A 50 -12.79 4.23 -4.09
C LYS A 50 -12.04 4.66 -5.36
N PRO A 51 -12.19 5.91 -5.84
CA PRO A 51 -11.56 6.38 -7.07
C PRO A 51 -10.03 6.23 -7.10
N GLN A 52 -9.38 6.21 -5.93
CA GLN A 52 -7.96 5.88 -5.76
C GLN A 52 -7.57 4.57 -6.46
N MET A 53 -8.49 3.59 -6.58
CA MET A 53 -8.23 2.32 -7.24
C MET A 53 -7.85 2.48 -8.72
N LEU A 54 -8.14 3.63 -9.35
CA LEU A 54 -7.72 3.92 -10.72
C LEU A 54 -6.19 3.87 -10.91
N ILE A 55 -5.42 4.08 -9.83
CA ILE A 55 -3.95 3.93 -9.82
C ILE A 55 -3.51 2.54 -10.30
N PHE A 56 -4.35 1.51 -10.16
CA PHE A 56 -4.04 0.14 -10.57
C PHE A 56 -4.28 -0.14 -12.05
N ALA A 57 -4.85 0.80 -12.82
CA ALA A 57 -5.17 0.59 -14.24
C ALA A 57 -3.96 0.16 -15.11
N PRO A 58 -2.73 0.70 -14.92
CA PRO A 58 -1.55 0.27 -15.66
C PRO A 58 -1.28 -1.24 -15.57
N LEU A 59 -1.62 -1.88 -14.45
CA LEU A 59 -1.47 -3.32 -14.26
C LEU A 59 -2.23 -4.12 -15.33
N TYR A 60 -3.50 -3.77 -15.54
CA TYR A 60 -4.40 -4.43 -16.48
C TYR A 60 -3.96 -4.19 -17.91
N LEU A 61 -3.59 -2.95 -18.22
CA LEU A 61 -3.09 -2.55 -19.53
C LEU A 61 -1.84 -3.33 -19.92
N PHE A 62 -0.79 -3.27 -19.09
CA PHE A 62 0.49 -3.90 -19.40
C PHE A 62 0.43 -5.42 -19.37
N PHE A 63 -0.36 -6.01 -18.47
CA PHE A 63 -0.55 -7.46 -18.47
C PHE A 63 -1.25 -7.94 -19.74
N ALA A 64 -2.32 -7.26 -20.17
CA ALA A 64 -3.01 -7.60 -21.43
C ALA A 64 -2.09 -7.40 -22.65
N LEU A 65 -1.30 -6.33 -22.66
CA LEU A 65 -0.32 -6.03 -23.71
C LEU A 65 0.74 -7.14 -23.80
N LYS A 66 1.34 -7.52 -22.67
CA LYS A 66 2.33 -8.61 -22.60
C LYS A 66 1.75 -9.95 -23.06
N ARG A 67 0.48 -10.24 -22.75
CA ARG A 67 -0.21 -11.46 -23.20
C ARG A 67 -0.80 -11.35 -24.61
N ARG A 68 -0.68 -10.19 -25.28
CA ARG A 68 -1.29 -9.89 -26.59
C ARG A 68 -2.80 -10.11 -26.63
N ARG A 69 -3.50 -9.82 -25.52
CA ARG A 69 -4.95 -10.04 -25.35
C ARG A 69 -5.74 -8.74 -25.52
N TRP A 70 -5.65 -8.10 -26.69
CA TRP A 70 -6.29 -6.81 -26.97
C TRP A 70 -7.82 -6.84 -26.88
N ALA A 71 -8.45 -7.87 -27.45
CA ALA A 71 -9.90 -8.06 -27.35
C ALA A 71 -10.34 -8.27 -25.89
N GLY A 72 -9.56 -9.02 -25.11
CA GLY A 72 -9.78 -9.21 -23.68
C GLY A 72 -9.70 -7.89 -22.92
N LEU A 73 -8.69 -7.06 -23.21
CA LEU A 73 -8.55 -5.73 -22.62
C LEU A 73 -9.76 -4.85 -22.93
N GLY A 74 -10.17 -4.78 -24.20
CA GLY A 74 -11.35 -4.02 -24.63
C GLY A 74 -12.62 -4.44 -23.91
N LEU A 75 -12.89 -5.76 -23.84
CA LEU A 75 -14.03 -6.31 -23.10
C LEU A 75 -13.93 -6.03 -21.59
N GLY A 76 -12.73 -6.13 -21.00
CA GLY A 76 -12.51 -5.80 -19.60
C GLY A 76 -12.81 -4.34 -19.29
N ILE A 77 -12.36 -3.41 -20.14
CA ILE A 77 -12.66 -1.97 -20.02
C ILE A 77 -14.17 -1.74 -20.15
N ALA A 78 -14.83 -2.36 -21.14
CA ALA A 78 -16.28 -2.26 -21.31
C ALA A 78 -17.04 -2.76 -20.08
N CYS A 79 -16.65 -3.90 -19.49
CA CYS A 79 -17.25 -4.43 -18.27
C CYS A 79 -16.99 -3.53 -17.04
N ALA A 80 -15.80 -2.92 -16.93
CA ALA A 80 -15.50 -1.98 -15.85
C ALA A 80 -16.36 -0.72 -15.96
N LEU A 81 -16.47 -0.14 -17.15
CA LEU A 81 -17.33 1.01 -17.42
C LEU A 81 -18.80 0.68 -17.17
N PHE A 82 -19.26 -0.49 -17.63
CA PHE A 82 -20.60 -0.98 -17.38
C PHE A 82 -20.90 -1.05 -15.87
N ALA A 83 -20.00 -1.63 -15.06
CA ALA A 83 -20.17 -1.69 -13.61
C ALA A 83 -20.25 -0.29 -12.98
N ILE A 84 -19.38 0.64 -13.37
CA ILE A 84 -19.37 2.03 -12.88
C ILE A 84 -20.70 2.72 -13.22
N LEU A 85 -21.14 2.65 -14.48
CA LEU A 85 -22.35 3.31 -14.95
C LEU A 85 -23.60 2.68 -14.32
N LEU A 86 -23.66 1.36 -14.21
CA LEU A 86 -24.78 0.65 -13.58
C LEU A 86 -24.92 1.00 -12.10
N CYS A 87 -23.82 1.03 -11.35
CA CYS A 87 -23.83 1.44 -9.93
C CYS A 87 -24.15 2.94 -9.75
N SER A 88 -23.83 3.77 -10.74
CA SER A 88 -24.13 5.21 -10.70
C SER A 88 -25.55 5.53 -11.16
N LEU A 89 -26.21 4.62 -11.88
CA LEU A 89 -27.54 4.80 -12.46
C LEU A 89 -28.62 5.29 -11.48
N PRO A 90 -28.77 4.76 -10.24
CA PRO A 90 -29.80 5.24 -9.31
C PRO A 90 -29.60 6.71 -8.87
N PHE A 91 -28.41 7.27 -9.09
CA PHE A 91 -28.08 8.66 -8.77
C PHE A 91 -28.07 9.57 -10.02
N THR A 92 -28.25 9.00 -11.21
CA THR A 92 -28.18 9.71 -12.48
C THR A 92 -29.57 10.14 -12.95
N LYS A 93 -29.69 11.41 -13.37
CA LYS A 93 -30.91 11.95 -13.98
C LYS A 93 -30.74 12.07 -15.49
N GLY A 94 -31.74 11.65 -16.27
CA GLY A 94 -31.77 11.79 -17.72
C GLY A 94 -30.58 11.15 -18.45
N PHE A 95 -30.01 10.06 -17.91
CA PHE A 95 -28.79 9.40 -18.43
C PHE A 95 -27.56 10.32 -18.59
N ASN A 96 -27.54 11.47 -17.90
CA ASN A 96 -26.40 12.36 -17.92
C ASN A 96 -25.41 11.99 -16.81
N PHE A 97 -24.26 11.39 -17.17
CA PHE A 97 -23.21 10.97 -16.23
C PHE A 97 -22.11 12.03 -15.99
N LEU A 98 -22.24 13.25 -16.54
CA LEU A 98 -21.22 14.31 -16.37
C LEU A 98 -20.99 14.68 -14.90
N TRP A 99 -22.04 14.60 -14.07
CA TRP A 99 -21.96 14.83 -12.63
C TRP A 99 -20.92 13.94 -11.95
N LEU A 100 -20.70 12.71 -12.45
CA LEU A 100 -19.73 11.77 -11.87
C LEU A 100 -18.30 12.27 -12.10
N ILE A 101 -18.02 12.77 -13.30
CA ILE A 101 -16.73 13.36 -13.66
C ILE A 101 -16.47 14.62 -12.82
N GLU A 102 -17.47 15.50 -12.73
CA GLU A 102 -17.39 16.71 -11.90
C GLU A 102 -17.16 16.37 -10.42
N LYS A 103 -17.86 15.37 -9.89
CA LYS A 103 -17.71 14.94 -8.49
C LYS A 103 -16.29 14.44 -8.21
N TYR A 104 -15.72 13.63 -9.10
CA TYR A 104 -14.35 13.14 -8.94
C TYR A 104 -13.32 14.24 -9.09
N ARG A 105 -13.52 15.15 -10.05
CA ARG A 105 -12.64 16.31 -10.22
C ARG A 105 -12.65 17.20 -8.97
N ALA A 106 -13.83 17.57 -8.48
CA ALA A 106 -13.97 18.39 -7.27
C ALA A 106 -13.32 17.71 -6.04
N THR A 107 -13.46 16.39 -5.91
CA THR A 107 -12.84 15.63 -4.81
C THR A 107 -11.32 15.65 -4.89
N LEU A 108 -10.74 15.56 -6.09
CA LEU A 108 -9.29 15.63 -6.30
C LEU A 108 -8.73 17.04 -6.05
N GLU A 109 -9.50 18.08 -6.36
CA GLU A 109 -9.10 19.48 -6.15
C GLU A 109 -9.18 19.89 -4.67
N TYR A 110 -10.08 19.29 -3.89
CA TYR A 110 -10.27 19.63 -2.46
C TYR A 110 -9.01 19.43 -1.60
N TYR A 111 -8.19 18.42 -1.89
CA TYR A 111 -6.99 18.09 -1.11
C TYR A 111 -5.70 18.54 -1.80
N ASP A 112 -5.55 19.84 -2.08
CA ASP A 112 -4.39 20.42 -2.76
C ASP A 112 -3.17 20.61 -1.83
N TYR A 113 -2.65 19.53 -1.25
CA TYR A 113 -1.43 19.54 -0.43
C TYR A 113 -0.35 18.63 -0.99
N TYR A 114 0.91 18.91 -0.67
CA TYR A 114 2.04 18.03 -1.00
C TYR A 114 1.88 16.66 -0.32
N SER A 115 1.51 16.64 0.96
CA SER A 115 1.16 15.41 1.66
C SER A 115 0.23 15.73 2.83
N LEU A 116 -0.78 14.89 3.04
CA LEU A 116 -1.69 14.99 4.18
C LEU A 116 -1.55 13.73 5.02
N ASN A 117 -0.92 13.80 6.18
CA ASN A 117 -0.69 12.66 7.08
C ASN A 117 0.16 11.51 6.49
N ALA A 118 0.51 11.50 5.19
CA ALA A 118 1.46 10.54 4.65
C ALA A 118 2.91 10.96 4.95
N TYR A 119 3.62 10.14 5.71
CA TYR A 119 5.02 10.33 6.06
C TYR A 119 5.89 9.80 4.91
N ASN A 120 5.92 10.58 3.84
CA ASN A 120 6.56 10.28 2.57
C ASN A 120 7.68 11.28 2.25
N PHE A 121 8.16 11.31 1.00
CA PHE A 121 9.22 12.22 0.58
C PHE A 121 8.91 13.69 0.89
N TRP A 122 7.67 14.12 0.69
CA TRP A 122 7.26 15.49 0.93
C TRP A 122 7.29 15.85 2.41
N ALA A 123 6.82 14.95 3.28
CA ALA A 123 6.90 15.15 4.73
C ALA A 123 8.35 15.14 5.24
N LEU A 124 9.23 14.32 4.64
CA LEU A 124 10.66 14.30 4.95
C LEU A 124 11.33 15.67 4.73
N ILE A 125 10.97 16.38 3.66
CA ILE A 125 11.54 17.69 3.32
C ILE A 125 10.74 18.88 3.92
N GLY A 126 9.88 18.63 4.91
CA GLY A 126 9.15 19.69 5.61
C GLY A 126 7.97 20.28 4.83
N LYS A 127 7.40 19.53 3.87
CA LYS A 127 6.20 19.93 3.12
C LYS A 127 4.92 19.22 3.58
N HIS A 128 4.93 18.63 4.78
CA HIS A 128 3.73 18.01 5.35
C HIS A 128 2.69 19.09 5.66
N TRP A 129 1.43 18.88 5.25
CA TRP A 129 0.35 19.87 5.31
C TRP A 129 0.62 21.20 4.59
N GLN A 130 1.64 21.26 3.72
CA GLN A 130 1.88 22.44 2.89
C GLN A 130 1.02 22.37 1.63
N TYR A 131 0.34 23.49 1.31
CA TYR A 131 -0.44 23.62 0.07
C TYR A 131 0.44 23.46 -1.17
N LEU A 132 -0.14 22.84 -2.19
CA LEU A 132 0.42 22.84 -3.53
C LEU A 132 0.45 24.26 -4.09
N PRO A 133 1.37 24.53 -5.03
CA PRO A 133 1.37 25.78 -5.78
C PRO A 133 0.03 26.00 -6.52
N GLY A 134 -0.23 27.26 -6.88
CA GLY A 134 -1.40 27.63 -7.67
C GLY A 134 -1.48 26.92 -9.04
N PRO A 135 -2.62 27.03 -9.74
CA PRO A 135 -2.80 26.42 -11.05
C PRO A 135 -1.68 26.81 -12.04
N GLY A 136 -1.16 25.83 -12.79
CA GLY A 136 -0.10 26.06 -13.76
C GLY A 136 0.75 24.82 -14.00
N LEU A 137 1.77 24.97 -14.86
CA LEU A 137 2.65 23.87 -15.27
C LEU A 137 3.31 23.16 -14.08
N HIS A 138 3.76 23.90 -13.07
CA HIS A 138 4.42 23.33 -11.90
C HIS A 138 3.50 22.38 -11.11
N LYS A 139 2.24 22.79 -10.84
CA LYS A 139 1.23 21.94 -10.19
C LYS A 139 0.93 20.69 -11.02
N THR A 140 0.80 20.86 -12.34
CA THR A 140 0.56 19.75 -13.27
C THR A 140 1.70 18.74 -13.24
N LEU A 141 2.95 19.19 -13.30
CA LEU A 141 4.12 18.33 -13.23
C LEU A 141 4.19 17.57 -11.91
N LEU A 142 3.99 18.24 -10.77
CA LEU A 142 3.96 17.58 -9.45
C LEU A 142 2.86 16.52 -9.36
N THR A 143 1.68 16.81 -9.92
CA THR A 143 0.53 15.89 -9.89
C THR A 143 0.74 14.67 -10.78
N LEU A 144 1.43 14.82 -11.91
CA LEU A 144 1.62 13.74 -12.89
C LEU A 144 2.91 12.93 -12.69
N ALA A 145 3.94 13.50 -12.03
CA ALA A 145 5.24 12.87 -11.90
C ALA A 145 5.16 11.46 -11.25
N ALA A 146 4.50 11.34 -10.10
CA ALA A 146 4.39 10.06 -9.41
C ALA A 146 3.50 9.04 -10.15
N PRO A 147 2.31 9.39 -10.68
CA PRO A 147 1.53 8.46 -11.52
C PRO A 147 2.29 7.96 -12.75
N VAL A 148 3.04 8.83 -13.44
CA VAL A 148 3.84 8.46 -14.61
C VAL A 148 4.98 7.52 -14.19
N LEU A 149 5.69 7.85 -13.11
CA LEU A 149 6.75 7.00 -12.57
C LEU A 149 6.21 5.64 -12.11
N ALA A 150 5.08 5.61 -11.40
CA ALA A 150 4.44 4.39 -10.93
C ALA A 150 4.03 3.50 -12.11
N THR A 151 3.44 4.10 -13.14
CA THR A 151 3.09 3.44 -14.41
C THR A 151 4.35 2.86 -15.07
N ALA A 152 5.42 3.64 -15.19
CA ALA A 152 6.67 3.17 -15.78
C ALA A 152 7.29 2.00 -14.98
N CYS A 153 7.34 2.09 -13.65
CA CYS A 153 7.83 1.01 -12.79
C CYS A 153 6.97 -0.25 -12.90
N CYS A 154 5.65 -0.12 -12.96
CA CYS A 154 4.73 -1.24 -13.17
C CYS A 154 4.97 -1.92 -14.52
N GLY A 155 5.08 -1.13 -15.59
CA GLY A 155 5.43 -1.63 -16.92
C GLY A 155 6.78 -2.35 -16.91
N ALA A 156 7.81 -1.74 -16.30
CA ALA A 156 9.14 -2.35 -16.19
C ALA A 156 9.09 -3.71 -15.50
N VAL A 157 8.38 -3.83 -14.36
CA VAL A 157 8.22 -5.12 -13.67
C VAL A 157 7.50 -6.14 -14.57
N ILE A 158 6.41 -5.73 -15.22
CA ILE A 158 5.64 -6.65 -16.07
C ILE A 158 6.47 -7.10 -17.28
N PHE A 159 7.13 -6.22 -18.02
CA PHE A 159 7.82 -6.58 -19.25
C PHE A 159 9.19 -7.24 -19.01
N LEU A 160 9.94 -6.83 -17.99
CA LEU A 160 11.26 -7.39 -17.71
C LEU A 160 11.19 -8.71 -16.93
N SER A 161 10.14 -8.93 -16.13
CA SER A 161 9.97 -10.18 -15.42
C SER A 161 9.65 -11.34 -16.37
N ARG A 162 10.32 -12.48 -16.19
CA ARG A 162 9.98 -13.74 -16.90
C ARG A 162 8.84 -14.50 -16.25
N ARG A 163 8.44 -14.08 -15.05
CA ARG A 163 7.49 -14.75 -14.16
C ARG A 163 6.08 -14.18 -14.31
N LYS A 164 5.06 -15.03 -14.43
CA LYS A 164 3.65 -14.59 -14.53
C LYS A 164 3.12 -14.02 -13.21
N ASP A 165 3.60 -14.55 -12.09
CA ASP A 165 3.26 -14.12 -10.72
C ASP A 165 3.80 -12.73 -10.34
N CYS A 166 4.59 -12.07 -11.22
CA CYS A 166 4.91 -10.64 -11.04
C CYS A 166 3.66 -9.76 -11.01
N LEU A 167 2.54 -10.23 -11.53
CA LEU A 167 1.25 -9.56 -11.41
C LEU A 167 0.91 -9.25 -9.94
N PHE A 168 1.28 -10.11 -8.99
CA PHE A 168 0.95 -9.94 -7.57
C PHE A 168 1.83 -8.88 -6.88
N ILE A 169 3.04 -8.58 -7.36
CA ILE A 169 3.87 -7.52 -6.78
C ILE A 169 3.53 -6.14 -7.35
N CYS A 170 2.93 -6.07 -8.55
CA CYS A 170 2.70 -4.81 -9.25
C CYS A 170 1.82 -3.80 -8.50
N PRO A 171 0.71 -4.19 -7.84
CA PRO A 171 -0.04 -3.27 -6.98
C PRO A 171 0.81 -2.65 -5.88
N SER A 172 1.72 -3.44 -5.28
CA SER A 172 2.66 -2.95 -4.26
C SER A 172 3.63 -1.93 -4.84
N VAL A 173 4.14 -2.17 -6.05
CA VAL A 173 5.03 -1.23 -6.76
C VAL A 173 4.31 0.08 -7.06
N LEU A 174 3.09 0.02 -7.60
CA LEU A 174 2.27 1.19 -7.90
C LEU A 174 2.02 2.02 -6.64
N MET A 175 1.56 1.40 -5.56
CA MET A 175 1.29 2.12 -4.30
C MET A 175 2.56 2.61 -3.61
N ALA A 176 3.67 1.87 -3.66
CA ALA A 176 4.93 2.32 -3.09
C ALA A 176 5.44 3.60 -3.77
N VAL A 177 5.43 3.64 -5.11
CA VAL A 177 5.86 4.84 -5.86
C VAL A 177 4.90 6.00 -5.60
N MET A 178 3.59 5.76 -5.72
CA MET A 178 2.58 6.77 -5.46
C MET A 178 2.67 7.31 -4.04
N TYR A 179 2.88 6.46 -3.04
CA TYR A 179 2.96 6.92 -1.66
C TYR A 179 4.23 7.73 -1.42
N LEU A 180 5.37 7.25 -1.92
CA LEU A 180 6.65 7.88 -1.67
C LEU A 180 6.76 9.26 -2.32
N PHE A 181 6.32 9.41 -3.58
CA PHE A 181 6.53 10.64 -4.36
C PHE A 181 5.24 11.37 -4.75
N GLY A 182 4.07 10.74 -4.62
CA GLY A 182 2.81 11.35 -4.97
C GLY A 182 2.45 12.51 -4.06
N VAL A 183 1.82 13.52 -4.66
CA VAL A 183 1.16 14.60 -3.93
C VAL A 183 -0.24 14.16 -3.49
N LYS A 184 -0.84 14.85 -2.52
CA LYS A 184 -2.21 14.57 -2.02
C LYS A 184 -2.38 13.17 -1.40
N MET A 185 -1.29 12.61 -0.88
CA MET A 185 -1.30 11.26 -0.29
C MET A 185 -1.74 11.30 1.17
N HIS A 186 -2.38 10.22 1.61
CA HIS A 186 -2.77 9.94 2.99
C HIS A 186 -2.07 8.72 3.57
N GLU A 187 -1.90 8.67 4.89
CA GLU A 187 -1.23 7.61 5.67
C GLU A 187 -1.74 6.21 5.31
N ARG A 188 -3.05 6.10 5.07
CA ARG A 188 -3.77 4.89 4.72
C ARG A 188 -3.51 4.36 3.30
N TYR A 189 -2.96 5.18 2.40
CA TYR A 189 -2.89 4.80 0.99
C TYR A 189 -1.94 3.63 0.72
N LEU A 190 -1.02 3.28 1.64
CA LEU A 190 -0.23 2.06 1.52
C LEU A 190 -1.02 0.76 1.73
N PHE A 191 -2.26 0.82 2.21
CA PHE A 191 -3.02 -0.38 2.59
C PHE A 191 -3.02 -1.51 1.53
N PRO A 192 -3.26 -1.25 0.22
CA PRO A 192 -3.24 -2.32 -0.78
C PRO A 192 -1.88 -3.00 -0.92
N MET A 193 -0.78 -2.28 -0.68
CA MET A 193 0.58 -2.82 -0.74
C MET A 193 0.76 -4.01 0.19
N PHE A 194 0.21 -3.97 1.41
CA PHE A 194 0.44 -5.02 2.40
C PHE A 194 -0.13 -6.37 1.95
N LEU A 195 -1.34 -6.37 1.39
CA LEU A 195 -1.97 -7.59 0.89
C LEU A 195 -1.19 -8.17 -0.30
N PHE A 196 -0.86 -7.32 -1.27
CA PHE A 196 -0.21 -7.77 -2.49
C PHE A 196 1.26 -8.16 -2.28
N LEU A 197 1.95 -7.53 -1.34
CA LEU A 197 3.30 -7.93 -0.94
C LEU A 197 3.30 -9.29 -0.24
N LEU A 198 2.30 -9.56 0.61
CA LEU A 198 2.12 -10.88 1.21
C LEU A 198 1.79 -11.95 0.16
N LEU A 199 0.94 -11.63 -0.82
CA LEU A 199 0.64 -12.55 -1.93
C LEU A 199 1.85 -12.82 -2.81
N ALA A 200 2.68 -11.82 -3.06
CA ALA A 200 3.95 -11.99 -3.76
C ALA A 200 4.91 -12.90 -2.97
N PHE A 201 4.96 -12.76 -1.64
CA PHE A 201 5.69 -13.71 -0.79
C PHE A 201 5.15 -15.14 -0.92
N ILE A 202 3.83 -15.34 -0.87
CA ILE A 202 3.22 -16.67 -1.03
C ILE A 202 3.53 -17.27 -2.41
N ALA A 203 3.52 -16.46 -3.47
CA ALA A 203 3.76 -16.92 -4.83
C ALA A 203 5.23 -17.25 -5.13
N VAL A 204 6.18 -16.53 -4.52
CA VAL A 204 7.62 -16.68 -4.79
C VAL A 204 8.35 -17.50 -3.72
N GLY A 205 7.94 -17.36 -2.45
CA GLY A 205 8.62 -17.95 -1.30
C GLY A 205 9.93 -17.27 -0.91
N ASP A 206 10.15 -15.99 -1.23
CA ASP A 206 11.38 -15.28 -0.88
C ASP A 206 11.28 -14.61 0.51
N LYS A 207 12.15 -14.98 1.45
CA LYS A 207 12.11 -14.46 2.83
C LYS A 207 12.29 -12.93 2.91
N ARG A 208 12.95 -12.30 1.94
CA ARG A 208 13.15 -10.85 1.92
C ARG A 208 11.87 -10.10 1.61
N LEU A 209 10.92 -10.71 0.88
CA LEU A 209 9.58 -10.15 0.70
C LEU A 209 8.81 -10.13 2.01
N LEU A 210 9.00 -11.15 2.87
CA LEU A 210 8.42 -11.18 4.21
C LEU A 210 9.04 -10.11 5.12
N TRP A 211 10.35 -9.88 5.04
CA TRP A 211 11.00 -8.75 5.73
C TRP A 211 10.47 -7.40 5.23
N ALA A 212 10.34 -7.22 3.91
CA ALA A 212 9.77 -6.01 3.34
C ALA A 212 8.33 -5.78 3.80
N TYR A 213 7.53 -6.85 3.89
CA TYR A 213 6.18 -6.81 4.44
C TYR A 213 6.17 -6.39 5.91
N GLY A 214 6.99 -7.01 6.75
CA GLY A 214 7.07 -6.70 8.18
C GLY A 214 7.49 -5.26 8.44
N LEU A 215 8.52 -4.78 7.74
CA LEU A 215 8.97 -3.39 7.81
C LEU A 215 7.88 -2.42 7.32
N ALA A 216 7.25 -2.70 6.18
CA ALA A 216 6.21 -1.83 5.62
C ALA A 216 4.98 -1.75 6.52
N CYS A 217 4.50 -2.88 7.06
CA CYS A 217 3.41 -2.91 8.05
C CYS A 217 3.83 -2.15 9.33
N GLY A 218 5.04 -2.39 9.85
CA GLY A 218 5.50 -1.80 11.11
C GLY A 218 5.67 -0.28 11.04
N ILE A 219 6.37 0.23 10.04
CA ILE A 219 6.61 1.68 9.90
C ILE A 219 5.31 2.41 9.52
N ASN A 220 4.48 1.84 8.65
CA ASN A 220 3.20 2.48 8.32
C ASN A 220 2.23 2.45 9.51
N TYR A 221 2.25 1.41 10.34
CA TYR A 221 1.52 1.39 11.61
C TYR A 221 1.89 2.58 12.48
N LEU A 222 3.19 2.90 12.62
CA LEU A 222 3.63 4.05 13.41
C LEU A 222 3.08 5.36 12.84
N ASN A 223 3.08 5.52 11.51
CA ASN A 223 2.47 6.67 10.87
C ASN A 223 0.97 6.76 11.22
N VAL A 224 0.19 5.71 10.89
CA VAL A 224 -1.27 5.72 11.16
C VAL A 224 -1.55 5.94 12.65
N ALA A 225 -0.85 5.26 13.56
CA ALA A 225 -1.04 5.43 15.00
C ALA A 225 -0.73 6.88 15.46
N HIS A 226 0.34 7.48 14.94
CA HIS A 226 0.71 8.85 15.28
C HIS A 226 -0.34 9.85 14.80
N VAL A 227 -0.85 9.70 13.58
CA VAL A 227 -1.93 10.56 13.06
C VAL A 227 -3.21 10.37 13.89
N LEU A 228 -3.52 9.15 14.33
CA LEU A 228 -4.72 8.87 15.14
C LEU A 228 -4.62 9.55 16.49
N TRP A 229 -3.44 9.47 17.10
CA TRP A 229 -3.14 10.12 18.35
C TRP A 229 -3.24 11.65 18.23
N ILE A 230 -2.65 12.25 17.18
CA ILE A 230 -2.82 13.69 16.91
C ILE A 230 -4.31 14.04 16.81
N PHE A 231 -5.08 13.28 16.04
CA PHE A 231 -6.51 13.52 15.84
C PHE A 231 -7.31 13.50 17.15
N HIS A 232 -7.05 12.54 18.04
CA HIS A 232 -7.77 12.41 19.31
C HIS A 232 -7.34 13.41 20.38
N TYR A 233 -6.05 13.76 20.46
CA TYR A 233 -5.50 14.48 21.61
C TYR A 233 -5.06 15.91 21.31
N LEU A 234 -4.61 16.21 20.10
CA LEU A 234 -4.05 17.51 19.75
C LEU A 234 -4.92 18.30 18.76
N GLY A 235 -5.71 17.63 17.92
CA GLY A 235 -6.46 18.26 16.85
C GLY A 235 -5.54 19.05 15.92
N ASN A 236 -5.75 20.36 15.82
CA ASN A 236 -4.90 21.26 15.03
C ASN A 236 -3.72 21.88 15.81
N ASN A 237 -3.58 21.59 17.10
CA ASN A 237 -2.56 22.18 17.97
C ASN A 237 -1.27 21.35 17.99
N TYR A 238 -0.63 21.19 16.84
CA TYR A 238 0.66 20.51 16.72
C TYR A 238 1.48 21.11 15.57
N ASP A 239 2.79 20.92 15.59
CA ASP A 239 3.64 21.23 14.44
C ASP A 239 3.64 20.03 13.46
N PRO A 240 3.02 20.18 12.26
CA PRO A 240 2.98 19.10 11.28
C PRO A 240 4.36 18.73 10.73
N ASN A 241 5.37 19.59 10.82
CA ASN A 241 6.72 19.33 10.31
C ASN A 241 7.74 19.10 11.42
N HIS A 242 7.28 18.73 12.61
CA HIS A 242 8.13 18.33 13.72
C HIS A 242 9.11 17.20 13.32
N TRP A 243 10.31 17.20 13.90
CA TRP A 243 11.39 16.28 13.52
C TRP A 243 11.00 14.79 13.60
N THR A 244 10.05 14.43 14.47
CA THR A 244 9.52 13.06 14.57
C THR A 244 8.85 12.60 13.28
N VAL A 245 8.12 13.50 12.60
CA VAL A 245 7.49 13.23 11.29
C VAL A 245 8.58 12.99 10.24
N GLN A 246 9.65 13.78 10.26
CA GLN A 246 10.76 13.63 9.33
C GLN A 246 11.51 12.31 9.53
N VAL A 247 11.77 11.92 10.78
CA VAL A 247 12.39 10.63 11.12
C VAL A 247 11.51 9.46 10.65
N GLN A 248 10.20 9.49 10.92
CA GLN A 248 9.30 8.45 10.44
C GLN A 248 9.23 8.42 8.90
N SER A 249 9.23 9.58 8.24
CA SER A 249 9.26 9.69 6.78
C SER A 249 10.55 9.10 6.20
N PHE A 250 11.69 9.31 6.85
CA PHE A 250 12.97 8.71 6.48
C PHE A 250 12.93 7.19 6.60
N LEU A 251 12.44 6.65 7.73
CA LEU A 251 12.28 5.21 7.92
C LEU A 251 11.33 4.58 6.90
N GLN A 252 10.25 5.29 6.56
CA GLN A 252 9.27 4.86 5.57
C GLN A 252 9.90 4.84 4.16
N ALA A 253 10.65 5.87 3.80
CA ALA A 253 11.41 5.92 2.54
C ALA A 253 12.45 4.80 2.46
N GLY A 254 13.21 4.56 3.53
CA GLY A 254 14.18 3.46 3.61
C GLY A 254 13.52 2.08 3.46
N THR A 255 12.36 1.89 4.08
CA THR A 255 11.56 0.66 3.97
C THR A 255 11.07 0.43 2.54
N LEU A 256 10.57 1.46 1.87
CA LEU A 256 10.16 1.37 0.46
C LEU A 256 11.36 1.17 -0.47
N GLY A 257 12.51 1.76 -0.16
CA GLY A 257 13.78 1.52 -0.85
C GLY A 257 14.21 0.05 -0.77
N TYR A 258 14.15 -0.55 0.43
CA TYR A 258 14.40 -1.98 0.61
C TYR A 258 13.41 -2.83 -0.19
N PHE A 259 12.12 -2.49 -0.17
CA PHE A 259 11.10 -3.15 -0.98
C PHE A 259 11.45 -3.14 -2.49
N PHE A 260 11.84 -1.99 -3.05
CA PHE A 260 12.22 -1.89 -4.47
C PHE A 260 13.46 -2.72 -4.78
N TYR A 261 14.46 -2.73 -3.88
CA TYR A 261 15.63 -3.60 -4.01
C TYR A 261 15.23 -5.09 -4.07
N VAL A 262 14.34 -5.55 -3.18
CA VAL A 262 13.87 -6.93 -3.17
C VAL A 262 13.06 -7.24 -4.43
N ALA A 263 12.13 -6.37 -4.82
CA ALA A 263 11.32 -6.54 -6.03
C ALA A 263 12.22 -6.67 -7.28
N TYR A 264 13.23 -5.81 -7.41
CA TYR A 264 14.24 -5.89 -8.48
C TYR A 264 15.04 -7.20 -8.42
N SER A 265 15.53 -7.59 -7.24
CA SER A 265 16.31 -8.81 -7.06
C SER A 265 15.52 -10.07 -7.44
N VAL A 266 14.24 -10.13 -7.09
CA VAL A 266 13.38 -11.29 -7.28
C VAL A 266 12.85 -11.35 -8.71
N TYR A 267 12.22 -10.27 -9.20
CA TYR A 267 11.45 -10.32 -10.45
C TYR A 267 12.28 -9.97 -11.69
N ILE A 268 13.35 -9.18 -11.54
CA ILE A 268 14.21 -8.79 -12.67
C ILE A 268 15.49 -9.63 -12.70
N ARG A 269 16.19 -9.79 -11.56
CA ARG A 269 17.40 -10.62 -11.50
C ARG A 269 17.16 -12.10 -11.27
N GLY A 270 15.94 -12.51 -10.91
CA GLY A 270 15.62 -13.92 -10.65
C GLY A 270 16.32 -14.55 -9.45
N LYS A 271 16.93 -13.74 -8.56
CA LYS A 271 17.64 -14.23 -7.38
C LYS A 271 16.63 -14.44 -6.25
N ILE A 272 16.34 -15.69 -5.92
CA ILE A 272 15.39 -16.08 -4.87
C ILE A 272 16.14 -16.58 -3.64
N CYS A 273 15.78 -16.07 -2.47
CA CYS A 273 16.30 -16.48 -1.17
C CYS A 273 15.16 -17.12 -0.36
N PRO A 274 15.01 -18.45 -0.39
CA PRO A 274 13.95 -19.12 0.36
C PRO A 274 14.16 -18.92 1.87
N PRO A 275 13.09 -18.97 2.69
CA PRO A 275 13.22 -19.09 4.13
C PRO A 275 14.07 -20.33 4.46
N GLN A 276 14.90 -20.22 5.48
CA GLN A 276 15.67 -21.36 5.95
C GLN A 276 14.66 -22.43 6.39
N ARG A 277 14.74 -23.63 5.82
CA ARG A 277 13.95 -24.78 6.29
C ARG A 277 14.13 -24.84 7.80
N GLU A 278 13.04 -24.88 8.56
CA GLU A 278 13.12 -25.18 9.98
C GLU A 278 14.05 -26.39 10.11
N ARG A 279 15.18 -26.20 10.80
CA ARG A 279 15.94 -27.36 11.28
C ARG A 279 14.91 -28.19 12.03
N ALA A 280 14.77 -29.47 11.64
CA ALA A 280 13.86 -30.42 12.26
C ALA A 280 13.77 -30.08 13.74
N ALA A 281 12.56 -29.71 14.19
CA ALA A 281 12.32 -29.04 15.46
C ALA A 281 13.30 -29.61 16.50
N GLY A 282 14.24 -28.76 16.95
CA GLY A 282 15.11 -29.14 18.05
C GLY A 282 14.23 -29.66 19.18
N LYS A 283 14.75 -30.64 19.94
CA LYS A 283 14.01 -31.33 21.03
C LYS A 283 13.03 -30.36 21.68
N PRO A 284 11.72 -30.69 21.76
CA PRO A 284 10.69 -29.78 22.24
C PRO A 284 11.19 -29.10 23.50
N TRP A 285 11.03 -27.78 23.57
CA TRP A 285 11.48 -27.02 24.73
C TRP A 285 10.78 -27.58 25.97
N VAL A 286 11.56 -28.25 26.82
CA VAL A 286 11.09 -28.84 28.06
C VAL A 286 11.31 -27.78 29.12
N PHE A 287 10.22 -27.34 29.77
CA PHE A 287 10.31 -26.51 30.97
C PHE A 287 11.25 -27.23 31.95
N PRO A 288 12.39 -26.62 32.34
CA PRO A 288 13.30 -27.27 33.27
C PRO A 288 12.60 -27.39 34.63
N LYS A 289 12.09 -28.58 34.95
CA LYS A 289 11.51 -28.88 36.26
C LYS A 289 12.61 -28.78 37.31
N GLY A 290 12.48 -27.82 38.23
CA GLY A 290 13.42 -27.64 39.34
C GLY A 290 14.65 -26.78 39.03
N ALA A 291 14.66 -26.00 37.93
CA ALA A 291 15.71 -25.01 37.73
C ALA A 291 15.65 -23.93 38.82
N LYS A 292 16.71 -23.82 39.62
CA LYS A 292 16.91 -22.70 40.54
C LYS A 292 17.29 -21.48 39.72
N MET A 293 16.58 -20.36 39.90
CA MET A 293 16.90 -19.10 39.23
C MET A 293 18.36 -18.73 39.49
N CYS A 294 19.12 -18.56 38.42
CA CYS A 294 20.50 -18.12 38.51
C CYS A 294 20.56 -16.58 38.61
N ARG A 295 21.73 -16.03 38.97
CA ARG A 295 21.89 -14.57 39.16
C ARG A 295 21.52 -13.76 37.91
N ALA A 296 21.72 -14.32 36.72
CA ALA A 296 21.32 -13.71 35.46
C ALA A 296 19.79 -13.60 35.30
N ASP A 297 19.03 -14.62 35.73
CA ASP A 297 17.57 -14.60 35.68
C ASP A 297 17.00 -13.51 36.58
N TRP A 298 17.58 -13.36 37.77
CA TRP A 298 17.20 -12.30 38.72
C TRP A 298 17.52 -10.90 38.19
N LEU A 299 18.67 -10.73 37.53
CA LEU A 299 19.03 -9.45 36.89
C LEU A 299 18.09 -9.12 35.74
N CYS A 300 17.75 -10.09 34.88
CA CYS A 300 16.79 -9.90 33.81
C CYS A 300 15.39 -9.56 34.34
N MET A 301 14.94 -10.25 35.40
CA MET A 301 13.67 -9.94 36.07
C MET A 301 13.68 -8.51 36.63
N ALA A 302 14.74 -8.11 37.35
CA ALA A 302 14.86 -6.75 37.88
C ALA A 302 14.88 -5.67 36.78
N LEU A 303 15.55 -5.93 35.66
CA LEU A 303 15.57 -5.04 34.50
C LEU A 303 14.17 -4.88 33.88
N VAL A 304 13.44 -5.99 33.70
CA VAL A 304 12.06 -5.96 33.19
C VAL A 304 11.16 -5.19 34.16
N THR A 305 11.29 -5.42 35.47
CA THR A 305 10.52 -4.71 36.49
C THR A 305 10.84 -3.21 36.52
N LEU A 306 12.12 -2.82 36.40
CA LEU A 306 12.54 -1.42 36.33
C LEU A 306 12.05 -0.72 35.07
N CYS A 307 12.12 -1.39 33.91
CA CYS A 307 11.54 -0.86 32.67
C CYS A 307 10.03 -0.65 32.80
N TYR A 308 9.32 -1.55 33.48
CA TYR A 308 7.88 -1.42 33.70
C TYR A 308 7.54 -0.33 34.70
N ALA A 309 8.33 -0.19 35.77
CA ALA A 309 8.16 0.84 36.79
C ALA A 309 8.52 2.25 36.29
N GLY A 310 9.44 2.37 35.34
CA GLY A 310 9.79 3.64 34.70
C GLY A 310 8.81 4.12 33.63
N THR A 311 7.82 3.29 33.28
CA THR A 311 6.75 3.61 32.32
C THR A 311 5.38 3.87 32.97
N ALA A 312 5.32 3.91 34.31
CA ALA A 312 4.13 4.24 35.08
C ALA A 312 4.16 5.69 35.58
#